data_AF-A0A4Z0HJW2-F1
#
_entry.id   AF-A0A4Z0HJW2-F1
#
_cell.length_a   1.000
_cell.length_b   1.000
_cell.length_c   1.000
_cell.angle_alpha   90.00
_cell.angle_beta   90.00
_cell.angle_gamma   90.00
#
_symmetry.space_group_name_H-M   'P 1'
#
loop_
_entity.id
_entity.type
_entity.pdbx_description
1 polymer ?
#
loop_
_entity_poly.entity_id
_entity_poly.type
_entity_poly.pdbx_seq_one_letter_code
_entity_poly.pdbx_strand_id
1 'polypeptide(L)'
;MVRTRVAAFCGLTVLGTGCGTGVPTMPTKATSANSTEATVVSVEEVRSISGVSGFREVPELDATAPSAVPDTPEACLAVFDPPTVLGTGWMRFRATGYATELDTPALPTLADVRQMVAVYPDSATAQATFDRLTSAVPDCTATDTGYYNRSVEKPDPNTLLLNAHEAAGAYDAYRLADTTLISSSALGLPDSERVTLEVLDRLEDAQH
;
A
#
# COMPACT_ATOMS: atom_id res chain seq x y z
N MET A 1 -11.81 73.28 10.28
CA MET A 1 -13.18 73.25 10.86
C MET A 1 -14.14 73.83 9.83
N VAL A 2 -15.41 73.37 9.81
CA VAL A 2 -16.48 73.63 8.80
C VAL A 2 -16.60 72.46 7.82
N ARG A 3 -17.75 71.87 7.51
CA ARG A 3 -19.11 71.78 8.10
C ARG A 3 -19.81 70.70 7.26
N THR A 4 -20.59 69.86 7.92
CA THR A 4 -21.58 68.94 7.33
C THR A 4 -22.59 69.69 6.45
N ARG A 5 -23.00 69.12 5.30
CA ARG A 5 -24.35 69.27 4.74
C ARG A 5 -24.82 68.01 4.01
N VAL A 6 -26.04 67.62 4.36
CA VAL A 6 -26.89 66.57 3.78
C VAL A 6 -27.84 67.21 2.76
N ALA A 7 -28.13 66.53 1.65
CA ALA A 7 -29.40 66.49 0.90
C ALA A 7 -29.19 65.59 -0.34
N ALA A 8 -29.71 64.37 -0.40
CA ALA A 8 -31.07 64.00 -0.83
C ALA A 8 -31.39 64.44 -2.26
N PHE A 9 -31.49 63.50 -3.22
CA PHE A 9 -32.57 63.45 -4.21
C PHE A 9 -32.58 62.13 -5.03
N CYS A 10 -33.81 61.62 -5.18
CA CYS A 10 -34.40 60.63 -6.09
C CYS A 10 -33.58 59.89 -7.16
N GLY A 11 -33.91 58.61 -7.37
CA GLY A 11 -33.83 58.02 -8.71
C GLY A 11 -33.85 56.50 -8.79
N LEU A 12 -35.06 55.93 -8.88
CA LEU A 12 -35.48 54.75 -9.65
C LEU A 12 -34.52 53.53 -9.84
N THR A 13 -35.05 52.39 -9.41
CA THR A 13 -34.68 50.99 -9.69
C THR A 13 -34.46 50.64 -11.17
N VAL A 14 -33.42 49.85 -11.45
CA VAL A 14 -33.38 48.87 -12.57
C VAL A 14 -32.72 47.57 -12.08
N LEU A 15 -33.45 46.47 -12.26
CA LEU A 15 -33.01 45.08 -12.05
C LEU A 15 -31.99 44.69 -13.14
N GLY A 16 -30.90 44.02 -12.75
CA GLY A 16 -29.91 43.44 -13.65
C GLY A 16 -29.22 42.24 -13.03
N THR A 17 -29.58 41.07 -13.52
CA THR A 17 -29.10 39.72 -13.22
C THR A 17 -27.61 39.47 -13.45
N GLY A 18 -27.02 38.55 -12.68
CA GLY A 18 -25.97 37.65 -13.19
C GLY A 18 -24.70 37.55 -12.32
N CYS A 19 -24.63 36.51 -11.49
CA CYS A 19 -23.45 36.10 -10.73
C CYS A 19 -22.26 35.77 -11.64
N GLY A 20 -21.07 36.24 -11.26
CA GLY A 20 -19.81 35.82 -11.87
C GLY A 20 -18.68 35.89 -10.87
N THR A 21 -18.42 34.80 -10.15
CA THR A 21 -17.10 34.47 -9.58
C THR A 21 -16.92 32.96 -9.68
N GLY A 22 -16.38 32.50 -10.81
CA GLY A 22 -15.93 31.12 -10.96
C GLY A 22 -14.59 30.95 -10.23
N VAL A 23 -14.63 30.30 -9.07
CA VAL A 23 -13.43 29.73 -8.43
C VAL A 23 -13.09 28.44 -9.17
N PRO A 24 -11.84 28.21 -9.60
CA PRO A 24 -11.46 26.94 -10.19
C PRO A 24 -11.41 25.88 -9.10
N THR A 25 -12.41 24.98 -9.09
CA THR A 25 -12.40 23.76 -8.30
C THR A 25 -11.29 22.84 -8.81
N MET A 26 -10.26 22.63 -7.98
CA MET A 26 -9.30 21.53 -8.20
C MET A 26 -10.07 20.21 -8.24
N PRO A 27 -9.68 19.24 -9.08
CA PRO A 27 -10.33 17.94 -9.10
C PRO A 27 -10.06 17.26 -7.74
N THR A 28 -11.08 17.22 -6.90
CA THR A 28 -11.13 16.34 -5.74
C THR A 28 -10.95 14.92 -6.27
N LYS A 29 -9.83 14.27 -5.90
CA LYS A 29 -9.63 12.84 -6.10
C LYS A 29 -10.86 12.16 -5.50
N ALA A 30 -11.71 11.58 -6.35
CA ALA A 30 -12.91 10.91 -5.91
C ALA A 30 -12.49 9.62 -5.22
N THR A 31 -12.16 9.69 -3.93
CA THR A 31 -12.15 8.52 -3.07
C THR A 31 -13.60 8.05 -3.01
N SER A 32 -13.89 6.96 -3.71
CA SER A 32 -15.19 6.31 -3.68
C SER A 32 -15.48 5.89 -2.25
N ALA A 33 -16.28 6.68 -1.55
CA ALA A 33 -16.61 6.51 -0.12
C ALA A 33 -17.47 5.26 0.18
N ASN A 34 -17.50 4.29 -0.74
CA ASN A 34 -18.28 3.05 -0.62
C ASN A 34 -17.51 1.83 -1.14
N SER A 35 -16.18 1.90 -1.21
CA SER A 35 -15.35 0.75 -1.58
C SER A 35 -15.45 -0.34 -0.52
N THR A 36 -15.94 -1.52 -0.90
CA THR A 36 -15.86 -2.75 -0.10
C THR A 36 -14.45 -3.33 -0.06
N GLU A 37 -13.53 -2.75 -0.83
CA GLU A 37 -12.13 -3.18 -0.91
C GLU A 37 -11.23 -2.28 -0.06
N ALA A 38 -10.10 -2.84 0.38
CA ALA A 38 -9.02 -2.04 0.95
C ALA A 38 -8.33 -1.20 -0.13
N THR A 39 -7.63 -0.14 0.26
CA THR A 39 -6.92 0.72 -0.70
C THR A 39 -5.47 0.26 -0.85
N VAL A 40 -4.97 0.29 -2.09
CA VAL A 40 -3.58 -0.02 -2.44
C VAL A 40 -2.93 1.20 -3.11
N VAL A 41 -1.61 1.28 -3.05
CA VAL A 41 -0.82 2.32 -3.71
C VAL A 41 -0.89 2.11 -5.23
N SER A 42 -0.99 3.17 -6.05
CA SER A 42 -1.07 2.98 -7.52
C SER A 42 0.30 2.73 -8.15
N VAL A 43 0.31 2.26 -9.41
CA VAL A 43 1.57 2.06 -10.16
C VAL A 43 2.34 3.37 -10.34
N GLU A 44 1.67 4.52 -10.48
CA GLU A 44 2.34 5.83 -10.57
C GLU A 44 3.09 6.18 -9.30
N GLU A 45 2.51 5.89 -8.14
CA GLU A 45 3.16 6.15 -6.86
C GLU A 45 4.32 5.16 -6.64
N VAL A 46 4.17 3.89 -7.04
CA VAL A 46 5.29 2.93 -7.02
C VAL A 46 6.44 3.36 -7.94
N ARG A 47 6.16 3.90 -9.12
CA ARG A 47 7.18 4.50 -10.00
C ARG A 47 7.88 5.68 -9.32
N SER A 48 7.13 6.51 -8.60
CA SER A 48 7.67 7.65 -7.86
C SER A 48 8.58 7.19 -6.72
N ILE A 49 8.12 6.26 -5.88
CA ILE A 49 8.86 5.69 -4.74
C ILE A 49 10.14 4.99 -5.21
N SER A 50 10.04 4.14 -6.24
CA SER A 50 11.17 3.35 -6.74
C SER A 50 12.15 4.14 -7.60
N GLY A 51 11.71 5.25 -8.20
CA GLY A 51 12.46 5.97 -9.23
C GLY A 51 12.51 5.24 -10.58
N VAL A 52 11.74 4.16 -10.75
CA VAL A 52 11.72 3.33 -11.96
C VAL A 52 10.41 3.54 -12.73
N SER A 53 10.49 4.19 -13.89
CA SER A 53 9.29 4.50 -14.70
C SER A 53 8.68 3.28 -15.40
N GLY A 54 9.45 2.20 -15.57
CA GLY A 54 9.06 1.02 -16.34
C GLY A 54 8.04 0.09 -15.69
N PHE A 55 7.69 0.29 -14.40
CA PHE A 55 6.68 -0.52 -13.72
C PHE A 55 5.33 -0.44 -14.43
N ARG A 56 4.67 -1.59 -14.56
CA ARG A 56 3.33 -1.72 -15.14
C ARG A 56 2.48 -2.67 -14.29
N GLU A 57 1.18 -2.48 -14.32
CA GLU A 57 0.21 -3.39 -13.71
C GLU A 57 0.37 -4.81 -14.24
N VAL A 58 0.27 -5.78 -13.33
CA VAL A 58 0.24 -7.21 -13.63
C VAL A 58 -1.15 -7.71 -13.29
N PRO A 59 -2.05 -7.89 -14.28
CA PRO A 59 -3.43 -8.29 -14.05
C PRO A 59 -3.58 -9.56 -13.21
N GLU A 60 -2.62 -10.49 -13.31
CA GLU A 60 -2.60 -11.75 -12.57
C GLU A 60 -2.32 -11.56 -11.07
N LEU A 61 -1.74 -10.43 -10.67
CA LEU A 61 -1.51 -10.07 -9.27
C LEU A 61 -2.62 -9.20 -8.69
N ASP A 62 -3.58 -8.79 -9.53
CA ASP A 62 -4.70 -7.96 -9.12
C ASP A 62 -5.84 -8.82 -8.54
N ALA A 63 -6.04 -8.72 -7.23
CA ALA A 63 -6.95 -9.62 -6.53
C ALA A 63 -7.82 -8.91 -5.48
N THR A 64 -9.05 -9.40 -5.35
CA THR A 64 -10.04 -8.97 -4.35
C THR A 64 -10.38 -10.08 -3.34
N ALA A 65 -9.68 -11.22 -3.45
CA ALA A 65 -9.63 -12.27 -2.44
C ALA A 65 -8.22 -12.88 -2.39
N PRO A 66 -7.77 -13.39 -1.23
CA PRO A 66 -6.47 -14.05 -1.11
C PRO A 66 -6.40 -15.31 -1.98
N SER A 67 -5.32 -15.47 -2.74
CA SER A 67 -5.05 -16.65 -3.56
C SER A 67 -3.83 -17.40 -3.02
N ALA A 68 -3.90 -18.73 -3.03
CA ALA A 68 -2.79 -19.56 -2.57
C ALA A 68 -1.56 -19.37 -3.47
N VAL A 69 -0.36 -19.44 -2.88
CA VAL A 69 0.90 -19.43 -3.62
C VAL A 69 1.35 -20.89 -3.80
N PRO A 70 1.29 -21.44 -5.03
CA PRO A 70 1.68 -22.83 -5.29
C PRO A 70 3.10 -23.12 -4.80
N ASP A 71 3.33 -24.37 -4.41
CA ASP A 71 4.63 -24.90 -4.01
C ASP A 71 5.27 -24.25 -2.77
N THR A 72 4.51 -23.41 -2.03
CA THR A 72 4.95 -22.91 -0.72
C THR A 72 5.13 -24.07 0.26
N PRO A 73 6.32 -24.26 0.87
CA PRO A 73 6.56 -25.31 1.85
C PRO A 73 5.59 -25.20 3.03
N GLU A 74 5.19 -26.34 3.60
CA GLU A 74 4.22 -26.38 4.70
C GLU A 74 4.61 -25.46 5.87
N ALA A 75 5.89 -25.48 6.26
CA ALA A 75 6.43 -24.63 7.32
C ALA A 75 6.36 -23.12 7.02
N CYS A 76 6.18 -22.75 5.75
CA CYS A 76 6.17 -21.37 5.26
C CYS A 76 4.78 -20.87 4.84
N LEU A 77 3.75 -21.72 4.87
CA LEU A 77 2.39 -21.31 4.50
C LEU A 77 1.91 -20.12 5.36
N ALA A 78 2.10 -20.19 6.67
CA ALA A 78 1.70 -19.11 7.58
C ALA A 78 2.54 -17.81 7.45
N VAL A 79 3.52 -17.78 6.54
CA VAL A 79 4.35 -16.61 6.25
C VAL A 79 4.14 -16.09 4.83
N PHE A 80 4.11 -16.97 3.82
CA PHE A 80 4.12 -16.57 2.41
C PHE A 80 2.86 -16.96 1.61
N ASP A 81 1.93 -17.71 2.20
CA ASP A 81 0.66 -18.09 1.55
C ASP A 81 -0.48 -17.16 2.04
N PRO A 82 -0.99 -16.22 1.23
CA PRO A 82 -1.95 -15.21 1.68
C PRO A 82 -3.21 -15.76 2.36
N PRO A 83 -3.86 -16.84 1.87
CA PRO A 83 -4.98 -17.46 2.58
C PRO A 83 -4.61 -17.93 3.99
N THR A 84 -3.43 -18.53 4.17
CA THR A 84 -2.98 -19.03 5.48
C THR A 84 -2.52 -17.90 6.40
N VAL A 85 -1.77 -16.92 5.86
CA VAL A 85 -1.33 -15.71 6.59
C VAL A 85 -2.54 -14.98 7.16
N LEU A 86 -3.48 -14.61 6.28
CA LEU A 86 -4.64 -13.80 6.66
C LEU A 86 -5.69 -14.59 7.45
N GLY A 87 -5.78 -15.90 7.22
CA GLY A 87 -6.81 -16.75 7.78
C GLY A 87 -8.21 -16.27 7.39
N THR A 88 -9.16 -16.43 8.31
CA THR A 88 -10.55 -16.03 8.14
C THR A 88 -10.87 -14.77 8.95
N GLY A 89 -11.95 -14.06 8.60
CA GLY A 89 -12.51 -12.99 9.45
C GLY A 89 -12.09 -11.57 9.07
N TRP A 90 -11.33 -11.40 7.99
CA TRP A 90 -11.19 -10.09 7.35
C TRP A 90 -12.52 -9.67 6.69
N MET A 91 -12.78 -8.37 6.66
CA MET A 91 -13.99 -7.74 6.12
C MET A 91 -13.76 -7.08 4.77
N ARG A 92 -12.55 -6.56 4.55
CA ARG A 92 -12.12 -5.96 3.27
C ARG A 92 -10.74 -6.48 2.94
N PHE A 93 -10.50 -6.73 1.66
CA PHE A 93 -9.21 -7.19 1.16
C PHE A 93 -8.92 -6.50 -0.18
N ARG A 94 -7.63 -6.26 -0.43
CA ARG A 94 -7.11 -5.90 -1.75
C ARG A 94 -5.66 -6.34 -1.87
N ALA A 95 -5.29 -6.91 -3.01
CA ALA A 95 -3.90 -7.10 -3.39
C ALA A 95 -3.69 -6.66 -4.83
N THR A 96 -2.48 -6.20 -5.14
CA THR A 96 -2.08 -5.86 -6.50
C THR A 96 -0.56 -5.99 -6.62
N GLY A 97 -0.06 -5.98 -7.85
CA GLY A 97 1.37 -6.05 -8.12
C GLY A 97 1.77 -5.39 -9.42
N TYR A 98 3.02 -4.94 -9.44
CA TYR A 98 3.62 -4.23 -10.56
C TYR A 98 4.96 -4.87 -10.91
N ALA A 99 5.24 -5.00 -12.19
CA ALA A 99 6.51 -5.57 -12.64
C ALA A 99 7.15 -4.74 -13.76
N THR A 100 8.46 -4.88 -13.89
CA THR A 100 9.25 -4.33 -14.99
C THR A 100 10.51 -5.16 -15.21
N GLU A 101 11.15 -4.96 -16.37
CA GLU A 101 12.47 -5.52 -16.65
C GLU A 101 13.49 -4.39 -16.56
N LEU A 102 14.52 -4.59 -15.75
CA LEU A 102 15.65 -3.67 -15.63
C LEU A 102 16.80 -4.16 -16.48
N ASP A 103 17.34 -3.28 -17.32
CA ASP A 103 18.57 -3.55 -18.06
C ASP A 103 19.75 -3.55 -17.08
N THR A 104 20.28 -4.73 -16.77
CA THR A 104 21.53 -4.86 -15.99
C THR A 104 22.67 -5.39 -16.88
N PRO A 105 23.94 -5.13 -16.53
CA PRO A 105 25.08 -5.44 -17.40
C PRO A 105 25.24 -6.92 -17.78
N ALA A 106 24.70 -7.84 -16.98
CA ALA A 106 24.80 -9.27 -17.25
C ALA A 106 23.57 -9.78 -18.01
N LEU A 107 22.38 -9.60 -17.44
CA LEU A 107 21.10 -10.04 -17.99
C LEU A 107 19.99 -9.12 -17.49
N PRO A 108 18.87 -8.97 -18.22
CA PRO A 108 17.71 -8.28 -17.70
C PRO A 108 17.25 -8.88 -16.36
N THR A 109 17.01 -8.02 -15.37
CA THR A 109 16.48 -8.43 -14.07
C THR A 109 15.00 -8.11 -14.03
N LEU A 110 14.17 -9.12 -13.74
CA LEU A 110 12.78 -8.88 -13.41
C LEU A 110 12.71 -8.23 -12.03
N ALA A 111 12.11 -7.04 -11.98
CA ALA A 111 11.79 -6.38 -10.73
C ALA A 111 10.28 -6.35 -10.56
N ASP A 112 9.81 -6.62 -9.34
CA ASP A 112 8.40 -6.52 -9.00
C ASP A 112 8.18 -5.92 -7.61
N VAL A 113 7.04 -5.24 -7.48
CA VAL A 113 6.53 -4.72 -6.21
C VAL A 113 5.13 -5.28 -6.03
N ARG A 114 4.89 -5.96 -4.91
CA ARG A 114 3.57 -6.50 -4.54
C ARG A 114 3.09 -5.87 -3.26
N GLN A 115 1.79 -5.85 -3.09
CA GLN A 115 1.15 -5.24 -1.93
C GLN A 115 -0.17 -5.92 -1.65
N MET A 116 -0.50 -6.01 -0.37
CA MET A 116 -1.70 -6.66 0.12
C MET A 116 -2.19 -5.94 1.38
N VAL A 117 -3.50 -5.74 1.47
CA VAL A 117 -4.15 -5.16 2.64
C VAL A 117 -5.34 -6.01 3.03
N ALA A 118 -5.44 -6.35 4.31
CA ALA A 118 -6.60 -7.00 4.91
C ALA A 118 -7.08 -6.20 6.12
N VAL A 119 -8.36 -5.83 6.13
CA VAL A 119 -8.98 -5.08 7.23
C VAL A 119 -9.91 -6.00 8.02
N TYR A 120 -9.71 -6.06 9.32
CA TYR A 120 -10.43 -6.88 10.28
C TYR A 120 -11.52 -6.08 11.01
N PRO A 121 -12.51 -6.75 11.63
CA PRO A 121 -13.57 -6.06 12.37
C PRO A 121 -13.07 -5.35 13.64
N ASP A 122 -11.97 -5.82 14.22
CA ASP A 122 -11.39 -5.28 15.44
C ASP A 122 -9.87 -5.52 15.51
N SER A 123 -9.20 -4.76 16.38
CA SER A 123 -7.76 -4.81 16.54
C SER A 123 -7.28 -6.10 17.20
N ALA A 124 -8.12 -6.77 18.00
CA ALA A 124 -7.76 -8.03 18.62
C ALA A 124 -7.62 -9.15 17.56
N THR A 125 -8.49 -9.17 16.56
CA THR A 125 -8.45 -10.13 15.45
C THR A 125 -7.26 -9.85 14.52
N ALA A 126 -6.98 -8.58 14.24
CA ALA A 126 -5.81 -8.18 13.46
C ALA A 126 -4.50 -8.53 14.18
N GLN A 127 -4.41 -8.23 15.48
CA GLN A 127 -3.26 -8.58 16.33
C GLN A 127 -3.04 -10.09 16.38
N ALA A 128 -4.08 -10.88 16.63
CA ALA A 128 -3.95 -12.34 16.67
C ALA A 128 -3.46 -12.93 15.33
N THR A 129 -3.83 -12.30 14.21
CA THR A 129 -3.33 -12.67 12.88
C THR A 129 -1.84 -12.35 12.75
N PHE A 130 -1.43 -11.14 13.12
CA PHE A 130 -0.03 -10.71 13.07
C PHE A 130 0.87 -11.53 14.01
N ASP A 131 0.38 -11.88 15.20
CA ASP A 131 1.09 -12.72 16.17
C ASP A 131 1.29 -14.14 15.65
N ARG A 132 0.27 -14.72 14.99
CA ARG A 132 0.36 -16.04 14.34
C ARG A 132 1.41 -16.03 13.23
N LEU A 133 1.37 -15.03 12.35
CA LEU A 133 2.37 -14.83 11.31
C LEU A 133 3.78 -14.76 11.92
N THR A 134 3.98 -13.86 12.89
CA THR A 134 5.28 -13.63 13.54
C THR A 134 5.81 -14.89 14.23
N SER A 135 4.92 -15.69 14.83
CA SER A 135 5.29 -16.94 15.50
C SER A 135 5.67 -18.06 14.54
N ALA A 136 5.21 -18.02 13.29
CA ALA A 136 5.53 -19.02 12.26
C ALA A 136 6.88 -18.78 11.56
N VAL A 137 7.42 -17.55 11.62
CA VAL A 137 8.66 -17.17 10.93
C VAL A 137 9.86 -18.06 11.28
N PRO A 138 10.14 -18.42 12.56
CA PRO A 138 11.29 -19.25 12.89
C PRO A 138 11.24 -20.63 12.20
N ASP A 139 10.07 -21.26 12.16
CA ASP A 139 9.90 -22.58 11.53
C ASP A 139 10.06 -22.49 10.01
N CYS A 140 9.55 -21.42 9.38
CA CYS A 140 9.72 -21.20 7.94
C CYS A 140 11.19 -20.98 7.55
N THR A 141 11.88 -20.08 8.27
CA THR A 141 13.28 -19.72 7.98
C THR A 141 14.25 -20.87 8.26
N ALA A 142 13.93 -21.75 9.22
CA ALA A 142 14.71 -22.95 9.52
C ALA A 142 14.69 -24.01 8.40
N THR A 143 13.80 -23.88 7.40
CA THR A 143 13.81 -24.78 6.24
C THR A 143 15.08 -24.66 5.40
N ASP A 144 15.80 -23.53 5.50
CA ASP A 144 17.04 -23.23 4.75
C ASP A 144 16.92 -23.48 3.22
N THR A 145 15.71 -23.28 2.68
CA THR A 145 15.41 -23.51 1.26
C THR A 145 15.39 -22.19 0.49
N GLY A 146 16.45 -21.89 -0.26
CA GLY A 146 16.46 -20.84 -1.29
C GLY A 146 15.70 -19.56 -0.92
N TYR A 147 14.59 -19.28 -1.61
CA TYR A 147 13.74 -18.10 -1.41
C TYR A 147 13.16 -17.95 0.01
N TYR A 148 12.99 -19.03 0.76
CA TYR A 148 12.41 -19.03 2.11
C TYR A 148 13.44 -18.86 3.22
N ASN A 149 14.73 -19.00 2.89
CA ASN A 149 15.80 -18.60 3.81
C ASN A 149 15.87 -17.07 3.83
N ARG A 150 15.28 -16.47 4.88
CA ARG A 150 15.23 -15.03 5.10
C ARG A 150 15.84 -14.67 6.45
N SER A 151 16.59 -13.58 6.49
CA SER A 151 16.85 -12.90 7.77
C SER A 151 15.60 -12.15 8.23
N VAL A 152 15.44 -12.05 9.54
CA VAL A 152 14.24 -11.50 10.17
C VAL A 152 14.63 -10.29 10.97
N GLU A 153 13.93 -9.18 10.72
CA GLU A 153 14.09 -7.93 11.45
C GLU A 153 12.73 -7.46 11.97
N LYS A 154 12.76 -6.76 13.10
CA LYS A 154 11.60 -6.13 13.72
C LYS A 154 11.93 -4.68 14.01
N PRO A 155 11.73 -3.77 13.04
CA PRO A 155 12.00 -2.34 13.23
C PRO A 155 11.24 -1.75 14.42
N ASP A 156 10.05 -2.28 14.69
CA ASP A 156 9.19 -1.93 15.81
C ASP A 156 8.30 -3.16 16.19
N PRO A 157 7.48 -3.09 17.27
CA PRO A 157 6.66 -4.23 17.70
C PRO A 157 5.59 -4.70 16.70
N ASN A 158 5.18 -3.86 15.76
CA ASN A 158 4.08 -4.07 14.82
C ASN A 158 4.56 -4.28 13.38
N THR A 159 5.87 -4.19 13.11
CA THR A 159 6.46 -4.39 11.79
C THR A 159 7.39 -5.60 11.79
N LEU A 160 7.15 -6.52 10.87
CA LEU A 160 8.00 -7.65 10.55
C LEU A 160 8.62 -7.42 9.18
N LEU A 161 9.95 -7.52 9.08
CA LEU A 161 10.69 -7.40 7.84
C LEU A 161 11.47 -8.71 7.58
N LEU A 162 11.27 -9.30 6.40
CA LEU A 162 11.88 -10.55 5.93
C LEU A 162 12.79 -10.25 4.75
N ASN A 163 14.09 -10.39 4.99
CA ASN A 163 15.13 -9.91 4.10
C ASN A 163 15.79 -11.07 3.38
N ALA A 164 15.96 -10.95 2.06
CA ALA A 164 16.96 -11.72 1.37
C ALA A 164 18.35 -11.26 1.82
N HIS A 165 19.30 -12.19 1.90
CA HIS A 165 20.68 -11.87 2.29
C HIS A 165 21.44 -10.97 1.28
N GLU A 166 20.85 -10.73 0.11
CA GLU A 166 21.41 -9.91 -0.96
C GLU A 166 20.58 -8.62 -1.15
N ALA A 167 21.24 -7.51 -1.43
CA ALA A 167 20.59 -6.19 -1.56
C ALA A 167 19.52 -6.13 -2.68
N ALA A 168 19.74 -6.85 -3.79
CA ALA A 168 18.79 -6.94 -4.90
C ALA A 168 17.76 -8.08 -4.74
N GLY A 169 17.83 -8.83 -3.63
CA GLY A 169 16.92 -9.92 -3.35
C GLY A 169 15.51 -9.43 -2.99
N ALA A 170 14.64 -10.39 -2.65
CA ALA A 170 13.29 -10.07 -2.19
C ALA A 170 13.33 -9.50 -0.76
N TYR A 171 12.54 -8.46 -0.55
CA TYR A 171 12.23 -7.91 0.77
C TYR A 171 10.73 -7.99 0.93
N ASP A 172 10.26 -8.68 1.96
CA ASP A 172 8.84 -8.81 2.29
C ASP A 172 8.61 -8.19 3.66
N ALA A 173 7.64 -7.30 3.79
CA ALA A 173 7.27 -6.68 5.05
C ALA A 173 5.79 -6.90 5.37
N TYR A 174 5.50 -7.02 6.66
CA TYR A 174 4.16 -7.03 7.22
C TYR A 174 4.08 -5.99 8.31
N ARG A 175 3.00 -5.19 8.34
CA ARG A 175 2.72 -4.24 9.41
C ARG A 175 1.29 -4.36 9.89
N LEU A 176 1.14 -4.35 11.21
CA LEU A 176 -0.14 -4.20 11.88
C LEU A 176 -0.40 -2.70 12.19
N ALA A 177 -1.49 -2.17 11.62
CA ALA A 177 -1.97 -0.81 11.86
C ALA A 177 -3.45 -0.85 12.30
N ASP A 178 -3.70 -0.70 13.60
CA ASP A 178 -5.02 -0.83 14.25
C ASP A 178 -5.76 -2.13 13.90
N THR A 179 -6.73 -2.06 12.97
CA THR A 179 -7.52 -3.20 12.51
C THR A 179 -7.04 -3.76 11.17
N THR A 180 -5.90 -3.28 10.66
CA THR A 180 -5.40 -3.60 9.32
C THR A 180 -4.09 -4.34 9.39
N LEU A 181 -3.99 -5.46 8.66
CA LEU A 181 -2.73 -6.09 8.32
C LEU A 181 -2.34 -5.69 6.90
N ILE A 182 -1.17 -5.07 6.77
CA ILE A 182 -0.62 -4.54 5.54
C ILE A 182 0.62 -5.35 5.19
N SER A 183 0.83 -5.62 3.91
CA SER A 183 2.06 -6.20 3.42
C SER A 183 2.53 -5.50 2.15
N SER A 184 3.85 -5.37 2.02
CA SER A 184 4.51 -4.96 0.80
C SER A 184 5.69 -5.89 0.55
N SER A 185 5.99 -6.14 -0.72
CA SER A 185 7.25 -6.75 -1.11
C SER A 185 7.85 -6.09 -2.33
N ALA A 186 9.17 -6.12 -2.41
CA ALA A 186 9.94 -5.65 -3.55
C ALA A 186 11.07 -6.63 -3.86
N LEU A 187 11.27 -6.93 -5.14
CA LEU A 187 12.30 -7.83 -5.65
C LEU A 187 13.01 -7.18 -6.82
N GLY A 188 14.31 -7.46 -6.96
CA GLY A 188 15.08 -7.12 -8.16
C GLY A 188 15.45 -5.65 -8.30
N LEU A 189 15.07 -4.79 -7.34
CA LEU A 189 15.48 -3.40 -7.29
C LEU A 189 16.83 -3.25 -6.59
N PRO A 190 17.68 -2.28 -6.97
CA PRO A 190 18.93 -2.00 -6.26
C PRO A 190 18.75 -1.62 -4.78
N ASP A 191 17.55 -1.17 -4.41
CA ASP A 191 17.19 -0.69 -3.08
C ASP A 191 15.79 -1.21 -2.70
N SER A 192 15.60 -2.54 -2.82
CA SER A 192 14.32 -3.21 -2.54
C SER A 192 13.83 -2.94 -1.12
N GLU A 193 14.72 -2.88 -0.12
CA GLU A 193 14.34 -2.64 1.28
C GLU A 193 13.61 -1.30 1.45
N ARG A 194 14.22 -0.20 0.97
CA ARG A 194 13.60 1.13 1.07
C ARG A 194 12.25 1.16 0.35
N VAL A 195 12.16 0.57 -0.84
CA VAL A 195 10.92 0.56 -1.62
C VAL A 195 9.83 -0.23 -0.88
N THR A 196 10.15 -1.40 -0.33
CA THR A 196 9.22 -2.19 0.49
C THR A 196 8.69 -1.38 1.67
N LEU A 197 9.56 -0.71 2.43
CA LEU A 197 9.17 0.07 3.60
C LEU A 197 8.38 1.32 3.25
N GLU A 198 8.78 2.05 2.20
CA GLU A 198 8.07 3.27 1.79
C GLU A 198 6.69 2.95 1.20
N VAL A 199 6.53 1.85 0.46
CA VAL A 199 5.21 1.37 0.02
C VAL A 199 4.36 0.96 1.23
N LEU A 200 4.96 0.31 2.24
CA LEU A 200 4.28 -0.06 3.48
C LEU A 200 3.73 1.18 4.21
N ASP A 201 4.54 2.24 4.31
CA ASP A 201 4.11 3.52 4.90
C ASP A 201 2.95 4.15 4.10
N ARG A 202 3.04 4.16 2.77
CA ARG A 202 1.96 4.71 1.92
C ARG A 202 0.68 3.89 1.97
N LEU A 203 0.79 2.58 2.17
CA LEU A 203 -0.37 1.72 2.37
C LEU A 203 -1.08 2.03 3.67
N GLU A 204 -0.34 2.24 4.76
CA GLU A 204 -0.88 2.62 6.07
C GLU A 204 -1.60 3.97 5.98
N ASP A 205 -0.95 4.99 5.43
CA ASP A 205 -1.54 6.31 5.21
C ASP A 205 -2.83 6.24 4.39
N ALA A 206 -2.90 5.35 3.40
CA ALA A 206 -4.06 5.20 2.52
C ALA A 206 -5.27 4.54 3.19
N GLN A 207 -5.13 3.98 4.40
CA GLN A 207 -6.26 3.39 5.14
C GLN A 207 -6.98 4.37 6.07
N HIS A 208 -6.45 5.58 6.25
CA HIS A 208 -6.97 6.63 7.15
C HIS A 208 -7.46 7.87 6.38
#